data_AF-A0AB34HF05-F1
#
_entry.id   AF-A0AB34HF05-F1
#
_cell.length_a   1.000
_cell.length_b   1.000
_cell.length_c   1.000
_cell.angle_alpha   90.00
_cell.angle_beta   90.00
_cell.angle_gamma   90.00
#
_symmetry.space_group_name_H-M   'P 1'
#
loop_
_entity.id
_entity.type
_entity.pdbx_description
1 polymer ?
#
loop_
_entity_poly.entity_id
_entity_poly.type
_entity_poly.pdbx_seq_one_letter_code
_entity_poly.pdbx_strand_id
1 'polypeptide(L)' 'MSSQIRQNYSTEVEAAVNRLVNMHLRASYTYLSLGFSFHREDLTLEGVGHFFCELAEEKLEGA' A
#
# COMPACT_ATOMS: atom_id res chain seq x y z
N MET A 1 -10.32 27.14 2.86
CA MET A 1 -10.76 27.26 1.46
C MET A 1 -11.25 25.91 1.00
N SER A 2 -12.43 25.82 0.36
CA SER A 2 -12.94 24.56 -0.20
C SER A 2 -12.58 24.46 -1.69
N SER A 3 -12.36 23.24 -2.17
CA SER A 3 -12.14 22.98 -3.60
C SER A 3 -13.40 23.32 -4.40
N GLN A 4 -13.24 23.96 -5.58
CA GLN A 4 -14.34 24.35 -6.46
C GLN A 4 -15.14 23.15 -7.02
N ILE A 5 -14.51 21.97 -7.07
CA ILE A 5 -15.13 20.74 -7.60
C ILE A 5 -15.79 19.89 -6.52
N ARG A 6 -15.73 20.28 -5.24
CA ARG A 6 -16.25 19.47 -4.13
C ARG A 6 -17.78 19.47 -4.14
N GLN A 7 -18.39 18.33 -4.42
CA GLN A 7 -19.85 18.14 -4.40
C GLN A 7 -20.21 16.91 -3.57
N ASN A 8 -21.12 17.05 -2.60
CA ASN A 8 -21.59 15.96 -1.72
C ASN A 8 -20.48 15.14 -1.01
N TYR A 9 -19.29 15.71 -0.83
CA TYR A 9 -18.15 15.05 -0.21
C TYR A 9 -17.95 15.59 1.20
N SER A 10 -18.35 14.83 2.23
CA SER A 10 -18.23 15.28 3.63
C SER A 10 -16.78 15.21 4.13
N THR A 11 -16.49 15.93 5.20
CA THR A 11 -15.17 15.91 5.85
C THR A 11 -14.84 14.55 6.45
N GLU A 12 -15.84 13.80 6.88
CA GLU A 12 -15.68 12.45 7.43
C GLU A 12 -15.29 11.46 6.34
N VAL A 13 -15.91 11.55 5.16
CA VAL A 13 -15.54 10.71 4.00
C VAL A 13 -14.11 11.02 3.57
N GLU A 14 -13.73 12.30 3.50
CA GLU A 14 -12.36 12.70 3.20
C GLU A 14 -11.33 12.16 4.19
N ALA A 15 -11.63 12.25 5.48
CA ALA A 15 -10.79 11.67 6.52
C ALA A 15 -10.70 10.14 6.41
N ALA A 16 -11.79 9.46 6.06
CA ALA A 16 -11.82 8.01 5.87
C ALA A 16 -10.98 7.58 4.66
N VAL A 17 -11.09 8.28 3.53
CA VAL A 17 -10.26 8.04 2.33
C VAL A 17 -8.78 8.22 2.69
N ASN A 18 -8.40 9.32 3.34
CA ASN A 18 -7.01 9.54 3.75
C ASN A 18 -6.48 8.46 4.71
N ARG A 19 -7.32 7.94 5.60
CA ARG A 19 -6.94 6.81 6.46
C ARG A 19 -6.74 5.53 5.66
N LEU A 20 -7.62 5.26 4.69
CA LEU A 20 -7.53 4.09 3.81
C LEU A 20 -6.24 4.12 2.98
N VAL A 21 -5.92 5.25 2.34
CA VAL A 21 -4.67 5.45 1.60
C VAL A 21 -3.46 5.16 2.48
N ASN A 22 -3.41 5.71 3.70
CA ASN A 22 -2.32 5.44 4.64
C ASN A 22 -2.22 3.96 5.04
N MET A 23 -3.35 3.25 5.17
CA MET A 23 -3.34 1.82 5.43
C MET A 23 -2.74 1.03 4.25
N HIS A 24 -3.08 1.38 3.01
CA HIS A 24 -2.51 0.78 1.81
C HIS A 24 -1.00 1.02 1.71
N LEU A 25 -0.54 2.26 1.93
CA LEU A 25 0.90 2.58 1.95
C LEU A 25 1.66 1.80 3.03
N ARG A 26 1.08 1.65 4.23
CA ARG A 26 1.69 0.87 5.31
C ARG A 26 1.76 -0.62 4.97
N ALA A 27 0.71 -1.16 4.35
CA ALA A 27 0.69 -2.55 3.90
C ALA A 27 1.73 -2.79 2.80
N SER A 28 1.80 -1.89 1.81
CA SER A 28 2.82 -1.91 0.75
C SER A 28 4.24 -1.94 1.33
N TYR A 29 4.56 -1.02 2.25
CA TYR A 29 5.88 -0.99 2.90
C TYR A 29 6.19 -2.28 3.67
N THR A 30 5.17 -2.86 4.32
CA THR A 30 5.33 -4.12 5.07
C THR A 30 5.63 -5.29 4.11
N TYR A 31 4.89 -5.41 3.01
CA TYR A 31 5.14 -6.44 2.01
C TYR A 31 6.49 -6.27 1.33
N LEU A 32 6.90 -5.03 1.02
CA LEU A 32 8.21 -4.76 0.44
C LEU A 32 9.34 -5.20 1.39
N SER A 33 9.20 -4.92 2.69
CA SER A 33 10.16 -5.40 3.69
C SER A 33 10.23 -6.93 3.75
N LEU A 34 9.08 -7.61 3.68
CA LEU A 34 9.04 -9.07 3.67
C LEU A 34 9.69 -9.64 2.40
N GLY A 35 9.40 -9.06 1.24
CA GLY A 35 10.01 -9.44 -0.03
C GLY A 35 11.54 -9.40 0.02
N PHE A 36 12.11 -8.33 0.58
CA PHE A 36 13.55 -8.21 0.75
C PHE A 36 14.14 -9.14 1.84
N SER A 37 13.40 -9.45 2.90
CA SER A 37 13.84 -10.44 3.90
C SER A 37 13.99 -11.82 3.26
N PHE A 38 12.99 -12.28 2.51
CA PHE A 38 13.02 -13.59 1.85
C PHE A 38 14.01 -13.68 0.69
N HIS A 39 14.26 -12.57 -0.02
CA HIS A 39 15.28 -12.51 -1.07
C HIS A 39 16.72 -12.66 -0.51
N ARG A 40 16.95 -12.31 0.76
CA ARG A 40 18.27 -12.39 1.40
C ARG A 40 18.56 -13.72 2.09
N GLU A 41 17.52 -14.40 2.58
CA GLU A 41 17.70 -15.55 3.48
C GLU A 41 17.79 -16.90 2.76
N ASP A 42 17.25 -17.07 1.55
CA ASP A 42 17.33 -18.37 0.87
C ASP A 42 17.05 -18.33 -0.64
N LEU A 43 17.92 -18.94 -1.46
CA LEU A 43 17.67 -19.17 -2.91
C LEU A 43 16.43 -20.05 -3.14
N THR A 44 15.97 -20.77 -2.11
CA THR A 44 14.80 -21.66 -2.16
C THR A 44 13.47 -20.93 -1.97
N LEU A 45 13.49 -19.67 -1.51
CA LEU A 45 12.29 -18.86 -1.25
C LEU A 45 12.21 -17.59 -2.12
N GLU A 46 13.01 -17.52 -3.18
CA GLU A 46 13.00 -16.39 -4.11
C GLU A 46 11.59 -16.09 -4.68
N GLY A 47 10.80 -17.14 -4.96
CA GLY A 47 9.42 -17.00 -5.41
C GLY A 47 8.48 -16.35 -4.36
N VAL A 48 8.74 -16.58 -3.07
CA VAL A 48 7.99 -15.93 -1.98
C VAL A 48 8.41 -14.47 -1.86
N GLY A 49 9.71 -14.18 -2.01
CA GLY A 49 10.22 -12.81 -2.07
C GLY A 49 9.59 -12.01 -3.21
N HIS A 50 9.56 -12.58 -4.41
CA HIS A 50 8.92 -11.99 -5.60
C HIS A 50 7.44 -11.71 -5.39
N PHE A 51 6.70 -12.70 -4.86
CA PHE A 51 5.27 -12.54 -4.56
C PHE A 51 4.99 -11.36 -3.62
N PHE A 52 5.80 -11.20 -2.57
CA PHE A 52 5.64 -10.05 -1.67
C PHE A 52 6.02 -8.72 -2.30
N CYS A 53 6.98 -8.69 -3.23
CA CYS A 53 7.27 -7.48 -4.02
C CYS A 53 6.09 -7.09 -4.91
N GLU A 54 5.50 -8.05 -5.65
CA GLU A 54 4.30 -7.79 -6.47
C GLU A 54 3.11 -7.31 -5.62
N LEU A 55 2.89 -7.93 -4.46
CA LEU A 55 1.87 -7.46 -3.51
C LEU A 55 2.15 -6.04 -3.00
N ALA A 56 3.42 -5.67 -2.80
CA ALA A 56 3.77 -4.32 -2.39
C ALA A 56 3.41 -3.29 -3.47
N GLU A 57 3.66 -3.63 -4.74
CA GLU A 57 3.29 -2.81 -5.89
C GLU A 57 1.76 -2.68 -6.02
N GLU A 58 1.01 -3.78 -5.92
CA GLU A 58 -0.45 -3.76 -5.95
C GLU A 58 -1.05 -2.87 -4.84
N LYS A 59 -0.49 -2.93 -3.61
CA LYS A 59 -0.95 -2.06 -2.52
C LYS A 59 -0.54 -0.60 -2.70
N LEU A 60 0.54 -0.32 -3.42
CA LEU A 60 0.94 1.05 -3.75
C LEU A 60 0.05 1.65 -4.84
N GLU A 61 -0.31 0.87 -5.87
CA GLU A 61 -1.24 1.29 -6.92
C GLU A 61 -2.67 1.53 -6.39
N GLY A 62 -3.07 0.78 -5.37
CA GLY A 62 -4.36 0.93 -4.70
C GLY A 62 -4.42 2.06 -3.65
N ALA A 63 -3.30 2.75 -3.40
CA ALA A 63 -3.22 3.88 -2.47
C ALA A 63 -3.45 5.21 -3.19
#